data_AF-A0A0L0UNU6-F1
#
_entry.id   AF-A0A0L0UNU6-F1
#
_cell.length_a   1.000
_cell.length_b   1.000
_cell.length_c   1.000
_cell.angle_alpha   90.00
_cell.angle_beta   90.00
_cell.angle_gamma   90.00
#
_symmetry.space_group_name_H-M   'P 1'
#
loop_
_entity.id
_entity.type
_entity.pdbx_description
1 polymer ?
#
loop_
_entity_poly.entity_id
_entity_poly.type
_entity_poly.pdbx_seq_one_letter_code
_entity_poly.pdbx_strand_id
1 'polypeptide(L)'
;MVRADEHAKQVQASTWARVEREQVPALEQVAQLEKLRAEKLHQEQAELRLERAADRFVSEFKSTAIKRACKAHGYGDSGKQWQALPDVQRANIERFNAMGKPQQAEHLAGIRAVMLQHFRDNPKALEQARQVRRQDRGVER
;
A
#
# COMPACT_ATOMS: atom_id res chain seq x y z
N MET A 1 45.03 -49.27 -21.05
CA MET A 1 44.57 -48.15 -20.20
C MET A 1 43.59 -47.23 -20.92
N VAL A 2 43.83 -46.84 -22.18
CA VAL A 2 42.94 -45.91 -22.96
C VAL A 2 41.45 -46.29 -22.98
N ARG A 3 41.07 -47.56 -23.19
CA ARG A 3 39.66 -47.99 -23.21
C ARG A 3 38.92 -47.83 -21.88
N ALA A 4 39.61 -47.92 -20.75
CA ALA A 4 39.00 -47.80 -19.43
C ALA A 4 38.64 -46.32 -19.15
N ASP A 5 39.51 -45.40 -19.56
CA ASP A 5 39.27 -43.96 -19.45
C ASP A 5 38.14 -43.49 -20.39
N GLU A 6 38.06 -44.03 -21.61
CA GLU A 6 36.95 -43.76 -22.53
C GLU A 6 35.61 -44.25 -21.97
N HIS A 7 35.58 -45.46 -21.41
CA HIS A 7 34.38 -46.00 -20.77
C HIS A 7 33.96 -45.17 -19.56
N ALA A 8 34.90 -44.73 -18.72
CA ALA A 8 34.64 -43.87 -17.58
C ALA A 8 34.03 -42.51 -18.01
N LYS A 9 34.58 -41.88 -19.06
CA LYS A 9 34.03 -40.64 -19.63
C LYS A 9 32.62 -40.83 -20.18
N GLN A 10 32.36 -41.95 -20.85
CA GLN A 10 31.04 -42.24 -21.40
C GLN A 10 30.00 -42.50 -20.31
N VAL A 11 30.35 -43.21 -19.24
CA VAL A 11 29.49 -43.39 -18.07
C VAL A 11 29.20 -42.06 -17.39
N GLN A 12 30.21 -41.21 -17.18
CA GLN A 12 30.03 -39.86 -16.64
C GLN A 12 29.09 -39.01 -17.49
N ALA A 13 29.30 -38.96 -18.82
CA ALA A 13 28.43 -38.21 -19.72
C ALA A 13 26.97 -38.71 -19.69
N SER A 14 26.77 -40.02 -19.67
CA SER A 14 25.43 -40.61 -19.60
C SER A 14 24.72 -40.32 -18.26
N THR A 15 25.49 -40.26 -17.17
CA THR A 15 24.98 -39.95 -15.83
C THR A 15 24.59 -38.48 -15.75
N TRP A 16 25.43 -37.57 -16.27
CA TRP A 16 25.11 -36.14 -16.37
C TRP A 16 23.88 -35.87 -17.23
N ALA A 17 23.77 -36.50 -18.39
CA ALA A 17 22.59 -36.37 -19.26
C ALA A 17 21.30 -36.92 -18.62
N ARG A 18 21.42 -37.87 -17.67
CA ARG A 18 20.26 -38.35 -16.91
C ARG A 18 19.87 -37.37 -15.80
N VAL A 19 20.85 -36.86 -15.05
CA VAL A 19 20.64 -35.82 -14.03
C VAL A 19 19.99 -34.58 -14.64
N GLU A 20 20.47 -34.12 -15.79
CA GLU A 20 19.90 -32.95 -16.49
C GLU A 20 18.45 -33.19 -16.89
N ARG A 21 18.14 -34.34 -17.52
CA ARG A 21 16.76 -34.70 -17.89
C ARG A 21 15.84 -34.84 -16.67
N GLU A 22 16.33 -35.39 -15.57
CA GLU A 22 15.58 -35.51 -14.32
C GLU A 22 15.39 -34.15 -13.61
N GLN A 23 16.29 -33.18 -13.83
CA GLN A 23 16.20 -31.82 -13.27
C GLN A 23 15.30 -30.87 -14.05
N VAL A 24 15.13 -31.06 -15.37
CA VAL A 24 14.29 -30.18 -16.22
C VAL A 24 12.90 -29.93 -15.61
N PRO A 25 12.13 -30.96 -15.17
CA PRO A 25 10.82 -30.74 -14.56
C PRO A 25 10.89 -29.96 -13.23
N ALA A 26 11.96 -30.16 -12.45
CA ALA A 26 12.15 -29.44 -11.20
C ALA A 26 12.46 -27.95 -11.45
N LEU A 27 13.28 -27.64 -12.46
CA LEU A 27 13.57 -26.26 -12.87
C LEU A 27 12.32 -25.57 -13.42
N GLU A 28 11.49 -26.28 -14.19
CA GLU A 28 10.20 -25.75 -14.66
C GLU A 28 9.25 -25.44 -13.49
N GLN A 29 9.17 -26.32 -12.49
CA GLN A 29 8.39 -26.09 -11.27
C GLN A 29 8.91 -24.88 -10.48
N VAL A 30 10.23 -24.72 -10.35
CA VAL A 30 10.83 -23.55 -9.70
C VAL A 30 10.46 -22.27 -10.45
N ALA A 31 10.56 -22.25 -11.78
CA ALA A 31 10.19 -21.09 -12.59
C ALA A 31 8.70 -20.71 -12.42
N GLN A 32 7.81 -21.71 -12.33
CA GLN A 32 6.39 -21.49 -12.05
C GLN A 32 6.16 -20.88 -10.66
N LEU A 33 6.85 -21.37 -9.63
CA LEU A 33 6.75 -20.85 -8.27
C LEU A 33 7.31 -19.42 -8.16
N GLU A 34 8.40 -19.11 -8.86
CA GLU A 34 8.94 -17.76 -8.93
C GLU A 34 7.95 -16.77 -9.56
N LYS A 35 7.29 -17.18 -10.64
CA LYS A 35 6.23 -16.38 -11.27
C LYS A 35 5.07 -16.10 -10.31
N LEU A 36 4.57 -17.14 -9.63
CA LEU A 36 3.50 -17.00 -8.63
C LEU A 36 3.91 -16.10 -7.47
N ARG A 37 5.17 -16.22 -7.01
CA ARG A 37 5.72 -15.37 -5.95
C ARG A 37 5.78 -13.91 -6.39
N ALA A 38 6.19 -13.64 -7.62
CA ALA A 38 6.24 -12.29 -8.17
C ALA A 38 4.83 -11.68 -8.26
N GLU A 39 3.85 -12.43 -8.77
CA GLU A 39 2.44 -12.00 -8.84
C GLU A 39 1.87 -11.69 -7.46
N LYS A 40 2.09 -12.57 -6.48
CA LYS A 40 1.67 -12.36 -5.10
C LYS A 40 2.32 -11.12 -4.49
N LEU A 41 3.61 -10.93 -4.68
CA LEU A 41 4.32 -9.74 -4.18
C LEU A 41 3.74 -8.46 -4.81
N HIS A 42 3.40 -8.47 -6.09
CA HIS A 42 2.75 -7.33 -6.74
C HIS A 42 1.38 -7.02 -6.13
N GLN A 43 0.57 -8.04 -5.84
CA GLN A 43 -0.73 -7.87 -5.19
C GLN A 43 -0.59 -7.32 -3.76
N GLU A 44 0.32 -7.88 -2.95
CA GLU A 44 0.58 -7.39 -1.59
C GLU A 44 1.06 -5.93 -1.57
N GLN A 45 1.94 -5.57 -2.51
CA GLN A 45 2.38 -4.18 -2.64
C GLN A 45 1.24 -3.24 -3.08
N ALA A 46 0.33 -3.71 -3.93
CA ALA A 46 -0.84 -2.93 -4.33
C ALA A 46 -1.75 -2.70 -3.12
N GLU A 47 -2.05 -3.74 -2.35
CA GLU A 47 -2.90 -3.67 -1.18
C GLU A 47 -2.31 -2.75 -0.10
N LEU A 48 -1.01 -2.89 0.18
CA LEU A 48 -0.31 -2.03 1.13
C LEU A 48 -0.35 -0.55 0.72
N ARG A 49 -0.38 -0.24 -0.58
CA ARG A 49 -0.51 1.16 -1.05
C ARG A 49 -1.90 1.71 -0.75
N LEU A 50 -2.94 0.89 -0.90
CA LEU A 50 -4.32 1.25 -0.60
C LEU A 50 -4.51 1.49 0.89
N GLU A 51 -4.05 0.55 1.73
CA GLU A 51 -4.11 0.67 3.20
C GLU A 51 -3.42 1.94 3.69
N ARG A 52 -2.19 2.17 3.24
CA ARG A 52 -1.44 3.37 3.59
C ARG A 52 -2.14 4.65 3.11
N ALA A 53 -2.91 4.62 2.04
CA ALA A 53 -3.67 5.77 1.57
C ALA A 53 -4.88 6.05 2.48
N ALA A 54 -5.62 5.01 2.85
CA ALA A 54 -6.72 5.14 3.81
C ALA A 54 -6.22 5.62 5.18
N ASP A 55 -5.12 5.06 5.70
CA ASP A 55 -4.53 5.46 6.99
C ASP A 55 -4.13 6.94 7.00
N ARG A 56 -3.57 7.42 5.88
CA ARG A 56 -3.19 8.84 5.75
C ARG A 56 -4.41 9.75 5.75
N PHE A 57 -5.46 9.41 5.02
CA PHE A 57 -6.69 10.20 5.01
C PHE A 57 -7.26 10.36 6.43
N VAL A 58 -7.31 9.25 7.18
CA VAL A 58 -7.75 9.25 8.59
C VAL A 58 -6.83 10.12 9.46
N SER A 59 -5.51 10.05 9.25
CA SER A 59 -4.54 10.86 9.98
C SER A 59 -4.69 12.36 9.70
N GLU A 60 -4.88 12.76 8.44
CA GLU A 60 -5.10 14.15 8.02
C GLU A 60 -6.41 14.71 8.59
N PHE A 61 -7.48 13.91 8.53
CA PHE A 61 -8.77 14.25 9.17
C PHE A 61 -8.59 14.45 10.68
N LYS A 62 -7.97 13.50 11.37
CA LYS A 62 -7.73 13.57 12.82
C LYS A 62 -6.86 14.77 13.20
N SER A 63 -5.81 15.05 12.43
CA SER A 63 -4.95 16.22 12.64
C SER A 63 -5.74 17.51 12.57
N THR A 64 -6.57 17.66 11.54
CA THR A 64 -7.43 18.84 11.34
C THR A 64 -8.44 18.97 12.47
N ALA A 65 -9.05 17.86 12.89
CA ALA A 65 -9.98 17.85 14.00
C ALA A 65 -9.35 18.27 15.33
N ILE A 66 -8.12 17.80 15.63
CA ILE A 66 -7.35 18.22 16.81
C ILE A 66 -7.02 19.71 16.74
N LYS A 67 -6.51 20.20 15.60
CA LYS A 67 -6.21 21.63 15.42
C LYS A 67 -7.45 22.49 15.65
N ARG A 68 -8.61 22.04 15.16
CA ARG A 68 -9.88 22.72 15.41
C ARG A 68 -10.28 22.68 16.88
N ALA A 69 -10.24 21.52 17.53
CA ALA A 69 -10.60 21.35 18.93
C ALA A 69 -9.77 22.24 19.87
N CYS A 70 -8.48 22.39 19.58
CA CYS A 70 -7.57 23.24 20.35
C CYS A 70 -7.54 24.69 19.88
N LYS A 71 -8.37 25.09 18.89
CA LYS A 71 -8.34 26.40 18.24
C LYS A 71 -6.91 26.85 17.88
N ALA A 72 -6.12 25.92 17.32
CA ALA A 72 -4.75 26.18 16.91
C ALA A 72 -4.67 27.36 15.92
N HIS A 73 -3.48 27.94 15.72
CA HIS A 73 -3.30 29.08 14.82
C HIS A 73 -3.97 28.83 13.46
N GLY A 74 -4.86 29.73 13.04
CA GLY A 74 -5.62 29.61 11.79
C GLY A 74 -6.88 28.73 11.86
N TYR A 75 -7.10 27.95 12.92
CA TYR A 75 -8.24 27.03 13.09
C TYR A 75 -9.33 27.52 14.07
N GLY A 76 -9.21 28.75 14.58
CA GLY A 76 -10.25 29.41 15.35
C GLY A 76 -11.48 29.78 14.51
N ASP A 77 -12.52 30.33 15.15
CA ASP A 77 -13.82 30.60 14.51
C ASP A 77 -13.70 31.58 13.33
N SER A 78 -12.85 32.59 13.44
CA SER A 78 -12.49 33.53 12.36
C SER A 78 -11.18 33.17 11.64
N GLY A 79 -10.61 32.00 11.91
CA GLY A 79 -9.31 31.58 11.39
C GLY A 79 -9.35 31.29 9.89
N LYS A 80 -8.39 31.82 9.13
CA LYS A 80 -8.32 31.65 7.67
C LYS A 80 -8.23 30.19 7.24
N GLN A 81 -7.47 29.35 7.96
CA GLN A 81 -7.34 27.92 7.62
C GLN A 81 -8.63 27.15 7.90
N TRP A 82 -9.35 27.48 8.98
CA TRP A 82 -10.66 26.90 9.24
C TRP A 82 -11.68 27.31 8.19
N GLN A 83 -11.76 28.61 7.87
CA GLN A 83 -12.72 29.14 6.90
C GLN A 83 -12.44 28.69 5.46
N ALA A 84 -11.21 28.26 5.14
CA ALA A 84 -10.87 27.71 3.83
C ALA A 84 -11.37 26.27 3.61
N LEU A 85 -11.73 25.55 4.67
CA LEU A 85 -12.27 24.19 4.53
C LEU A 85 -13.70 24.22 4.00
N PRO A 86 -14.10 23.28 3.12
CA PRO A 86 -15.49 23.12 2.69
C PRO A 86 -16.45 22.96 3.86
N ASP A 87 -17.66 23.52 3.76
CA ASP A 87 -18.68 23.49 4.82
C ASP A 87 -18.98 22.09 5.34
N VAL A 88 -19.09 21.12 4.43
CA VAL A 88 -19.31 19.71 4.77
C VAL A 88 -18.17 19.17 5.62
N GLN A 89 -16.91 19.51 5.30
CA GLN A 89 -15.75 19.08 6.06
C GLN A 89 -15.72 19.71 7.45
N ARG A 90 -16.05 21.00 7.55
CA ARG A 90 -16.17 21.70 8.83
C ARG A 90 -17.23 21.06 9.72
N ALA A 91 -18.42 20.82 9.18
CA ALA A 91 -19.52 20.18 9.91
C ALA A 91 -19.15 18.76 10.39
N ASN A 92 -18.47 17.98 9.56
CA ASN A 92 -17.99 16.65 9.94
C ASN A 92 -16.96 16.69 11.07
N ILE A 93 -16.03 17.65 11.02
CA ILE A 93 -15.03 17.85 12.08
C ILE A 93 -15.70 18.26 13.40
N GLU A 94 -16.66 19.18 13.36
CA GLU A 94 -17.39 19.60 14.56
C GLU A 94 -18.20 18.43 15.17
N ARG A 95 -18.91 17.67 14.33
CA ARG A 95 -19.61 16.44 14.77
C ARG A 95 -18.65 15.44 15.40
N PHE A 96 -17.50 15.19 14.77
CA PHE A 96 -16.48 14.29 15.30
C PHE A 96 -15.93 14.79 16.65
N ASN A 97 -15.64 16.08 16.79
CA ASN A 97 -15.13 16.65 18.03
C ASN A 97 -16.17 16.62 19.16
N ALA A 98 -17.46 16.64 18.84
CA ALA A 98 -18.55 16.47 19.80
C ALA A 98 -18.77 15.02 20.27
N MET A 99 -18.21 14.02 19.57
CA MET A 99 -18.32 12.60 19.95
C MET A 99 -17.45 12.25 21.17
N GLY A 100 -17.90 11.26 21.94
CA GLY A 100 -17.08 10.64 22.99
C GLY A 100 -15.89 9.85 22.40
N LYS A 101 -14.83 9.62 23.19
CA LYS A 101 -13.62 8.92 22.71
C LYS A 101 -13.88 7.54 22.07
N PRO A 102 -14.76 6.68 22.62
CA PRO A 102 -15.07 5.40 21.97
C PRO A 102 -15.74 5.58 20.61
N GLN A 103 -16.69 6.51 20.52
CA GLN A 103 -17.40 6.84 19.27
C GLN A 103 -16.46 7.46 18.23
N GLN A 104 -15.50 8.28 18.66
CA GLN A 104 -14.45 8.81 17.78
C GLN A 104 -13.63 7.66 17.16
N ALA A 105 -13.24 6.67 17.95
CA ALA A 105 -12.46 5.53 17.45
C ALA A 105 -13.25 4.73 16.39
N GLU A 106 -14.52 4.44 16.67
CA GLU A 106 -15.41 3.77 15.72
C GLU A 106 -15.61 4.58 14.44
N HIS A 107 -15.82 5.90 14.56
CA HIS A 107 -15.98 6.77 13.41
C HIS A 107 -14.73 6.81 12.51
N LEU A 108 -13.54 6.88 13.10
CA LEU A 108 -12.28 6.82 12.34
C LEU A 108 -12.09 5.47 11.64
N ALA A 109 -12.48 4.36 12.28
CA ALA A 109 -12.46 3.04 11.66
C ALA A 109 -13.44 2.96 10.47
N GLY A 110 -14.63 3.54 10.60
CA GLY A 110 -15.60 3.67 9.50
C GLY A 110 -15.05 4.48 8.33
N ILE A 111 -14.47 5.66 8.59
CA ILE A 111 -13.81 6.47 7.55
C ILE A 111 -12.72 5.66 6.85
N ARG A 112 -11.88 4.95 7.62
CA ARG A 112 -10.81 4.10 7.05
C ARG A 112 -11.36 3.06 6.09
N ALA A 113 -12.42 2.35 6.50
CA ALA A 113 -13.03 1.29 5.69
C ALA A 113 -13.62 1.85 4.39
N VAL A 114 -14.36 2.97 4.47
CA VAL A 114 -14.94 3.63 3.30
C VAL A 114 -13.85 4.12 2.34
N MET A 115 -12.77 4.72 2.85
CA MET A 115 -11.66 5.17 2.02
C MET A 115 -10.89 4.02 1.38
N LEU A 116 -10.64 2.94 2.13
CA LEU A 116 -10.01 1.75 1.59
C LEU A 116 -10.82 1.17 0.42
N GLN A 117 -12.14 1.05 0.61
CA GLN A 117 -13.03 0.57 -0.44
C GLN A 117 -13.07 1.53 -1.64
N HIS A 118 -13.16 2.84 -1.39
CA HIS A 118 -13.08 3.84 -2.46
C HIS A 118 -11.80 3.70 -3.28
N PHE A 119 -10.63 3.53 -2.65
CA PHE A 119 -9.38 3.40 -3.41
C PHE A 119 -9.30 2.08 -4.18
N ARG A 120 -9.92 1.00 -3.69
CA ARG A 120 -10.05 -0.27 -4.44
C ARG A 120 -10.92 -0.08 -5.68
N ASP A 121 -12.08 0.53 -5.52
CA ASP A 121 -13.05 0.72 -6.60
C ASP A 121 -12.62 1.80 -7.61
N ASN A 122 -11.76 2.72 -7.18
CA ASN A 122 -11.28 3.84 -8.00
C ASN A 122 -9.76 4.02 -7.92
N PRO A 123 -8.99 3.29 -8.74
CA PRO A 123 -7.53 3.41 -8.80
C PRO A 123 -7.04 4.82 -9.15
N LYS A 124 -7.80 5.60 -9.93
CA LYS A 124 -7.45 6.99 -10.28
C LYS A 124 -7.46 7.90 -9.04
N ALA A 125 -8.36 7.66 -8.09
CA ALA A 125 -8.40 8.42 -6.84
C ALA A 125 -7.12 8.23 -6.00
N LEU A 126 -6.54 7.02 -6.02
CA LEU A 126 -5.26 6.76 -5.35
C LEU A 126 -4.11 7.55 -6.01
N GLU A 127 -4.10 7.64 -7.34
CA GLU A 127 -3.10 8.40 -8.09
C GLU A 127 -3.23 9.90 -7.83
N GLN A 128 -4.44 10.44 -7.87
CA GLN A 128 -4.73 11.84 -7.56
C GLN A 128 -4.29 12.19 -6.13
N ALA A 129 -4.63 11.35 -5.14
CA ALA A 129 -4.18 11.53 -3.76
C ALA A 129 -2.65 11.50 -3.61
N ARG A 130 -1.92 10.80 -4.50
CA ARG A 130 -0.46 10.84 -4.54
C ARG A 130 0.05 12.11 -5.22
N GLN A 131 -0.62 12.57 -6.28
CA GLN A 131 -0.22 13.75 -7.04
C GLN A 131 -0.37 15.03 -6.22
N VAL A 132 -1.51 15.21 -5.54
CA VAL A 132 -1.74 16.35 -4.62
C VAL A 132 -0.60 16.43 -3.59
N ARG A 133 -0.23 15.30 -2.98
CA ARG A 133 0.89 15.29 -2.02
C ARG A 133 2.26 15.58 -2.62
N ARG A 134 2.51 15.19 -3.87
CA ARG A 134 3.77 15.54 -4.55
C ARG A 134 3.84 17.05 -4.77
N GLN A 135 2.71 17.68 -5.06
CA GLN A 135 2.60 19.12 -5.20
C GLN A 135 2.81 19.80 -3.84
N ASP A 136 2.14 19.35 -2.77
CA ASP A 136 2.31 19.92 -1.43
C ASP A 136 3.77 19.86 -0.93
N ARG A 137 4.49 18.76 -1.17
CA ARG A 137 5.92 18.64 -0.81
C ARG A 137 6.87 19.40 -1.73
N GLY A 138 6.43 19.76 -2.93
CA GLY A 138 7.22 20.51 -3.90
C GLY A 138 7.21 22.02 -3.65
N VAL A 139 6.25 22.49 -2.84
CA VAL A 139 6.03 23.92 -2.53
C VAL A 139 6.80 24.37 -1.27
N GLU A 140 7.38 23.45 -0.49
CA GLU A 140 8.21 23.76 0.69
C GLU A 140 9.71 24.04 0.35
N ARG A 141 10.01 24.78 -0.73
CA ARG A 141 11.39 25.22 -1.04
C ARG A 141 11.57 26.72 -0.93
#